data_AF-A0A4Q1B2J6-F1
#
_entry.id   AF-A0A4Q1B2J6-F1
#
_cell.length_a   1.000
_cell.length_b   1.000
_cell.length_c   1.000
_cell.angle_alpha   90.00
_cell.angle_beta   90.00
_cell.angle_gamma   90.00
#
_symmetry.space_group_name_H-M   'P 1'
#
loop_
_entity.id
_entity.type
_entity.pdbx_description
1 polymer ?
#
loop_
_entity_poly.entity_id
_entity_poly.type
_entity_poly.pdbx_seq_one_letter_code
_entity_poly.pdbx_strand_id
1 'polypeptide(L)'
;MKRLITVILAIVFVVLCIFSIKQVMQFNQKAPKHVTLQKHEITGKMIQDEDVVSLDSSKEKFGQYLTKEINVVNIWASWCDPCKKETPELIQFNKNLPQNVKLIGLNVKDKAQQRKAFLNKYNPNYQMIIANEAFMEQYKINFVPTTLFVSKKGEVLGVYTGELTEEHLKTLIDSVKSKL
;
A
#
# COMPACT_ATOMS: atom_id res chain seq x y z
N MET A 1 -40.15 -46.68 -6.75
CA MET A 1 -40.12 -45.63 -5.72
C MET A 1 -38.81 -45.59 -4.94
N LYS A 2 -38.35 -46.67 -4.28
CA LYS A 2 -37.10 -46.67 -3.48
C LYS A 2 -35.84 -46.21 -4.26
N ARG A 3 -35.63 -46.73 -5.49
CA ARG A 3 -34.49 -46.34 -6.35
C ARG A 3 -34.48 -44.85 -6.71
N LEU A 4 -35.64 -44.24 -6.92
CA LEU A 4 -35.76 -42.81 -7.25
C LEU A 4 -35.41 -41.93 -6.03
N ILE A 5 -35.86 -42.32 -4.84
CA ILE A 5 -35.54 -41.63 -3.58
C ILE A 5 -34.03 -41.70 -3.30
N THR A 6 -33.41 -42.86 -3.51
CA THR A 6 -31.95 -43.02 -3.33
C THR A 6 -31.15 -42.12 -4.28
N VAL A 7 -31.57 -41.99 -5.53
CA VAL A 7 -30.90 -41.12 -6.51
C VAL A 7 -31.06 -39.64 -6.13
N ILE A 8 -32.24 -39.21 -5.70
CA ILE A 8 -32.48 -37.82 -5.27
C ILE A 8 -31.63 -37.48 -4.04
N LEU A 9 -31.58 -38.37 -3.03
CA LEU A 9 -30.75 -38.17 -1.84
C LEU A 9 -29.25 -38.09 -2.18
N ALA A 10 -28.78 -38.92 -3.11
CA ALA A 10 -27.40 -38.87 -3.58
C ALA A 10 -27.08 -37.54 -4.28
N ILE A 11 -27.99 -37.03 -5.13
CA ILE A 11 -27.82 -35.75 -5.81
C ILE A 11 -27.79 -34.60 -4.80
N VAL A 12 -28.72 -34.58 -3.83
CA VAL A 12 -28.77 -33.56 -2.78
C VAL A 12 -27.48 -33.57 -1.96
N PHE A 13 -26.98 -34.75 -1.59
CA PHE A 13 -25.71 -34.88 -0.87
C PHE A 13 -24.53 -34.33 -1.68
N VAL A 14 -24.43 -34.67 -2.97
CA VAL A 14 -23.37 -34.15 -3.85
C VAL A 14 -23.44 -32.63 -3.97
N VAL A 15 -24.64 -32.05 -4.12
CA VAL A 15 -24.83 -30.59 -4.19
C VAL A 15 -24.43 -29.92 -2.88
N LEU A 16 -24.80 -30.49 -1.74
CA LEU A 16 -24.38 -29.99 -0.41
C LEU A 16 -22.86 -30.07 -0.25
N CYS A 17 -22.23 -31.17 -0.64
CA CYS A 17 -20.77 -31.29 -0.62
C CYS A 17 -20.11 -30.23 -1.51
N ILE A 18 -20.60 -30.01 -2.73
CA ILE A 18 -20.07 -28.97 -3.63
C ILE A 18 -20.23 -27.57 -3.00
N PHE A 19 -21.37 -27.29 -2.37
CA PHE A 19 -21.63 -26.02 -1.68
C PHE A 19 -20.67 -25.81 -0.50
N SER A 20 -20.52 -26.81 0.37
CA SER A 20 -19.59 -26.76 1.51
C SER A 20 -18.13 -26.60 1.06
N ILE A 21 -17.70 -27.32 0.01
CA ILE A 21 -16.35 -27.19 -0.55
C ILE A 21 -16.12 -25.76 -1.07
N LYS A 22 -17.09 -25.17 -1.77
CA LYS A 22 -17.00 -23.78 -2.25
C LYS A 22 -16.90 -22.79 -1.07
N GLN A 23 -17.65 -23.00 0.00
CA GLN A 23 -17.62 -22.15 1.18
C GLN A 23 -16.25 -22.19 1.88
N VAL A 24 -15.64 -23.38 2.00
CA VAL A 24 -14.29 -23.56 2.56
C VAL A 24 -13.22 -22.91 1.68
N MET A 25 -13.31 -23.08 0.35
CA MET A 25 -12.37 -22.46 -0.60
C MET A 25 -12.42 -20.93 -0.57
N GLN A 26 -13.61 -20.33 -0.41
CA GLN A 26 -13.77 -18.88 -0.24
C GLN A 26 -13.22 -18.37 1.09
N PHE A 27 -13.28 -19.17 2.16
CA PHE A 27 -12.71 -18.82 3.46
C PHE A 27 -11.17 -18.87 3.43
N ASN A 28 -10.59 -19.86 2.76
CA ASN A 28 -9.13 -20.00 2.67
C ASN A 28 -8.48 -18.90 1.81
N GLN A 29 -9.17 -18.40 0.77
CA GLN A 29 -8.72 -17.23 0.02
C GLN A 29 -8.75 -15.92 0.83
N LYS A 30 -9.52 -15.86 1.92
CA LYS A 30 -9.57 -14.71 2.83
C LYS A 30 -8.45 -14.72 3.87
N ALA A 31 -7.67 -15.79 4.01
CA ALA A 31 -6.49 -15.76 4.84
C ALA A 31 -5.51 -14.74 4.23
N PRO A 32 -5.12 -13.66 4.95
CA PRO A 32 -4.24 -12.65 4.39
C PRO A 32 -2.94 -13.33 3.99
N LYS A 33 -2.54 -13.20 2.73
CA LYS A 33 -1.18 -13.58 2.30
C LYS A 33 -0.23 -12.86 3.26
N HIS A 34 0.61 -13.59 3.99
CA HIS A 34 1.51 -13.02 4.99
C HIS A 34 2.31 -11.85 4.38
N VAL A 35 1.90 -10.62 4.67
CA VAL A 35 2.57 -9.40 4.20
C VAL A 35 3.75 -9.14 5.12
N THR A 36 4.94 -9.14 4.56
CA THR A 36 6.20 -8.95 5.31
C THR A 36 7.06 -7.90 4.63
N LEU A 37 7.81 -7.14 5.42
CA LEU A 37 8.81 -6.20 4.91
C LEU A 37 9.84 -6.94 4.06
N GLN A 38 10.17 -6.36 2.91
CA GLN A 38 11.17 -6.88 1.99
C GLN A 38 12.55 -6.42 2.40
N LYS A 39 13.57 -7.27 2.21
CA LYS A 39 14.96 -6.84 2.31
C LYS A 39 15.24 -5.91 1.14
N HIS A 40 15.60 -4.65 1.42
CA HIS A 40 15.88 -3.64 0.41
C HIS A 40 17.12 -2.85 0.79
N GLU A 41 17.92 -2.42 -0.20
CA GLU A 41 19.18 -1.72 0.03
C GLU A 41 19.02 -0.32 0.65
N ILE A 42 17.82 0.26 0.54
CA ILE A 42 17.51 1.57 1.13
C ILE A 42 17.25 1.48 2.64
N THR A 43 16.97 0.30 3.19
CA THR A 43 16.70 0.15 4.62
C THR A 43 17.91 0.60 5.44
N GLY A 44 17.67 1.45 6.44
CA GLY A 44 18.69 2.11 7.27
C GLY A 44 19.28 3.39 6.65
N LYS A 45 18.94 3.74 5.40
CA LYS A 45 19.41 5.00 4.79
C LYS A 45 18.60 6.19 5.29
N MET A 46 19.29 7.31 5.40
CA MET A 46 18.73 8.63 5.70
C MET A 46 18.28 9.31 4.40
N ILE A 47 17.03 9.75 4.33
CA ILE A 47 16.44 10.35 3.13
C ILE A 47 15.81 11.73 3.37
N GLN A 48 15.99 12.33 4.56
CA GLN A 48 15.39 13.62 4.90
C GLN A 48 15.90 14.80 4.05
N ASP A 49 17.12 14.70 3.53
CA ASP A 49 17.76 15.78 2.77
C ASP A 49 17.45 15.75 1.27
N GLU A 50 16.65 14.78 0.83
CA GLU A 50 16.20 14.65 -0.55
C GLU A 50 15.37 15.85 -0.98
N ASP A 51 15.65 16.33 -2.20
CA ASP A 51 14.84 17.37 -2.82
C ASP A 51 13.53 16.77 -3.33
N VAL A 52 12.43 17.45 -2.98
CA VAL A 52 11.08 17.15 -3.43
C VAL A 52 10.39 18.43 -3.89
N VAL A 53 9.27 18.26 -4.56
CA VAL A 53 8.44 19.37 -5.05
C VAL A 53 7.03 19.22 -4.49
N SER A 54 6.53 20.29 -3.89
CA SER A 54 5.13 20.39 -3.45
C SER A 54 4.17 20.44 -4.64
N LEU A 55 2.87 20.31 -4.40
CA LEU A 55 1.87 20.43 -5.48
C LEU A 55 1.77 21.85 -6.07
N ASP A 56 2.21 22.88 -5.35
CA ASP A 56 2.28 24.26 -5.83
C ASP A 56 3.59 24.58 -6.60
N SER A 57 4.42 23.55 -6.84
CA SER A 57 5.70 23.64 -7.56
C SER A 57 6.85 24.31 -6.81
N SER A 58 6.76 24.43 -5.48
CA SER A 58 7.86 24.86 -4.62
C SER A 58 8.86 23.72 -4.39
N LYS A 59 10.17 24.02 -4.49
CA LYS A 59 11.25 23.08 -4.16
C LYS A 59 11.48 23.06 -2.66
N GLU A 60 11.53 21.88 -2.07
CA GLU A 60 11.58 21.71 -0.62
C GLU A 60 12.37 20.45 -0.23
N LYS A 61 12.69 20.33 1.07
CA LYS A 61 13.37 19.15 1.62
C LYS A 61 12.37 18.11 2.11
N PHE A 62 12.61 16.84 1.79
CA PHE A 62 11.70 15.75 2.14
C PHE A 62 11.44 15.64 3.65
N GLY A 63 12.46 15.92 4.46
CA GLY A 63 12.42 15.86 5.92
C GLY A 63 11.32 16.69 6.58
N GLN A 64 10.91 17.81 5.98
CA GLN A 64 9.85 18.65 6.54
C GLN A 64 8.49 17.91 6.59
N TYR A 65 8.31 16.89 5.74
CA TYR A 65 7.09 16.09 5.71
C TYR A 65 7.10 14.96 6.74
N LEU A 66 8.27 14.59 7.28
CA LEU A 66 8.49 13.47 8.21
C LEU A 66 8.22 13.89 9.66
N THR A 67 6.96 14.21 9.96
CA THR A 67 6.60 14.84 11.25
C THR A 67 6.20 13.86 12.34
N LYS A 68 5.98 12.59 12.01
CA LYS A 68 5.54 11.54 12.93
C LYS A 68 6.63 10.49 13.16
N GLU A 69 6.45 9.66 14.18
CA GLU A 69 7.40 8.59 14.51
C GLU A 69 7.59 7.64 13.34
N ILE A 70 6.48 7.26 12.68
CA ILE A 70 6.48 6.48 11.44
C ILE A 70 5.73 7.27 10.36
N ASN A 71 6.40 7.48 9.24
CA ASN A 71 5.84 8.11 8.06
C ASN A 71 5.76 7.02 6.97
N VAL A 72 4.54 6.65 6.60
CA VAL A 72 4.25 5.73 5.50
C VAL A 72 4.31 6.53 4.20
N VAL A 73 5.25 6.21 3.34
CA VAL A 73 5.51 6.93 2.09
C VAL A 73 5.14 6.02 0.93
N ASN A 74 3.97 6.25 0.34
CA ASN A 74 3.51 5.52 -0.83
C ASN A 74 4.07 6.15 -2.10
N ILE A 75 4.90 5.42 -2.82
CA ILE A 75 5.50 5.83 -4.09
C ILE A 75 4.62 5.34 -5.23
N TRP A 76 4.11 6.27 -6.03
CA TRP A 76 3.04 5.97 -6.99
C TRP A 76 3.17 6.78 -8.29
N ALA A 77 2.47 6.32 -9.32
CA ALA A 77 2.33 7.04 -10.59
C ALA A 77 0.90 6.89 -11.15
N SER A 78 0.39 7.89 -11.86
CA SER A 78 -0.98 7.89 -12.37
C SER A 78 -1.26 6.80 -13.41
N TRP A 79 -0.24 6.31 -14.10
CA TRP A 79 -0.33 5.25 -15.11
C TRP A 79 -0.27 3.84 -14.50
N CYS A 80 0.05 3.71 -13.21
CA CYS A 80 0.19 2.44 -12.51
C CYS A 80 -1.18 1.91 -12.05
N ASP A 81 -1.66 0.82 -12.64
CA ASP A 81 -2.96 0.23 -12.28
C ASP A 81 -3.05 -0.31 -10.85
N PRO A 82 -2.04 -1.00 -10.30
CA PRO A 82 -2.07 -1.38 -8.88
C PRO A 82 -2.11 -0.17 -7.94
N CYS A 83 -1.42 0.93 -8.29
CA CYS A 83 -1.47 2.18 -7.52
C CYS A 83 -2.89 2.77 -7.47
N LYS A 84 -3.61 2.70 -8.60
CA LYS A 84 -5.03 3.11 -8.67
C LYS A 84 -5.93 2.27 -7.76
N LYS A 85 -5.68 0.95 -7.67
CA LYS A 85 -6.43 0.02 -6.82
C LYS A 85 -6.13 0.21 -5.32
N GLU A 86 -4.88 0.53 -4.98
CA GLU A 86 -4.44 0.79 -3.61
C GLU A 86 -4.96 2.14 -3.06
N THR A 87 -5.21 3.13 -3.91
CA THR A 87 -5.52 4.50 -3.46
C THR A 87 -6.77 4.61 -2.57
N PRO A 88 -7.92 3.96 -2.87
CA PRO A 88 -9.06 3.92 -1.95
C PRO A 88 -8.73 3.34 -0.57
N GLU A 89 -7.89 2.30 -0.51
CA GLU A 89 -7.42 1.67 0.73
C GLU A 89 -6.57 2.65 1.55
N LEU A 90 -5.68 3.41 0.89
CA LEU A 90 -4.87 4.46 1.50
C LEU A 90 -5.70 5.62 2.07
N ILE A 91 -6.73 6.04 1.33
CA ILE A 91 -7.67 7.09 1.79
C ILE A 91 -8.41 6.63 3.05
N GLN A 92 -8.85 5.37 3.06
CA GLN A 92 -9.54 4.79 4.21
C GLN A 92 -8.59 4.63 5.40
N PHE A 93 -7.38 4.10 5.16
CA PHE A 93 -6.33 3.98 6.16
C PHE A 93 -6.01 5.32 6.81
N ASN A 94 -5.90 6.39 6.02
CA ASN A 94 -5.59 7.73 6.54
C ASN A 94 -6.63 8.28 7.52
N LYS A 95 -7.92 7.89 7.38
CA LYS A 95 -8.97 8.28 8.34
C LYS A 95 -8.81 7.60 9.69
N ASN A 96 -8.20 6.41 9.71
CA ASN A 96 -8.04 5.55 10.89
C ASN A 96 -6.59 5.50 11.39
N LEU A 97 -5.74 6.42 10.94
CA LEU A 97 -4.32 6.43 11.27
C LEU A 97 -4.08 6.63 12.78
N PRO A 98 -3.18 5.84 13.40
CA PRO A 98 -2.70 6.14 14.75
C PRO A 98 -2.06 7.53 14.82
N GLN A 99 -2.16 8.20 15.97
CA GLN A 99 -1.65 9.57 16.14
C GLN A 99 -0.14 9.73 15.87
N ASN A 100 0.63 8.66 16.02
CA ASN A 100 2.08 8.63 15.79
C ASN A 100 2.48 8.17 14.38
N VAL A 101 1.51 8.03 13.46
CA VAL A 101 1.74 7.64 12.07
C VAL A 101 1.21 8.72 11.12
N LYS A 102 1.90 8.93 10.00
CA LYS A 102 1.47 9.82 8.91
C LYS A 102 1.56 9.10 7.56
N LEU A 103 0.63 9.39 6.66
CA LEU A 103 0.69 8.93 5.28
C LEU A 103 1.10 10.07 4.33
N ILE A 104 2.00 9.76 3.40
CA ILE A 104 2.52 10.67 2.37
C ILE A 104 2.48 9.94 1.02
N GLY A 105 1.91 10.56 -0.01
CA GLY A 105 1.99 10.09 -1.39
C GLY A 105 3.11 10.80 -2.14
N LEU A 106 4.11 10.05 -2.60
CA LEU A 106 5.25 10.52 -3.38
C LEU A 106 5.06 10.14 -4.86
N ASN A 107 4.67 11.11 -5.68
CA ASN A 107 4.48 10.90 -7.11
C ASN A 107 5.83 10.83 -7.84
N VAL A 108 5.96 9.87 -8.74
CA VAL A 108 7.17 9.64 -9.55
C VAL A 108 6.82 9.43 -11.02
N LYS A 109 7.73 9.82 -11.92
CA LYS A 109 7.66 9.52 -13.36
C LYS A 109 6.29 9.83 -13.99
N ASP A 110 5.72 10.99 -13.66
CA ASP A 110 4.36 11.36 -14.05
C ASP A 110 4.33 12.75 -14.68
N LYS A 111 3.56 12.90 -15.77
CA LYS A 111 3.33 14.23 -16.35
C LYS A 111 2.39 15.01 -15.45
N ALA A 112 2.62 16.32 -15.30
CA ALA A 112 1.82 17.17 -14.42
C ALA A 112 0.31 17.06 -14.66
N GLN A 113 -0.12 17.00 -15.92
CA GLN A 113 -1.53 16.84 -16.29
C GLN A 113 -2.12 15.49 -15.84
N GLN A 114 -1.36 14.40 -15.96
CA GLN A 114 -1.82 13.05 -15.59
C GLN A 114 -1.90 12.89 -14.07
N ARG A 115 -0.89 13.39 -13.35
CA ARG A 115 -0.93 13.52 -11.88
C ARG A 115 -2.16 14.33 -11.44
N LYS A 116 -2.41 15.49 -12.05
CA LYS A 116 -3.58 16.33 -11.71
C LYS A 116 -4.89 15.59 -11.93
N ALA A 117 -5.04 14.88 -13.05
CA ALA A 117 -6.24 14.08 -13.31
C ALA A 117 -6.44 12.96 -12.26
N PHE A 118 -5.36 12.31 -11.84
CA PHE A 118 -5.41 11.32 -10.76
C PHE A 118 -5.86 11.94 -9.44
N LEU A 119 -5.25 13.06 -9.03
CA LEU A 119 -5.60 13.76 -7.79
C LEU A 119 -7.06 14.21 -7.78
N ASN A 120 -7.56 14.72 -8.91
CA ASN A 120 -8.97 15.11 -9.04
C ASN A 120 -9.91 13.90 -8.95
N LYS A 121 -9.53 12.74 -9.51
CA LYS A 121 -10.36 11.54 -9.53
C LYS A 121 -10.48 10.90 -8.15
N TYR A 122 -9.36 10.73 -7.45
CA TYR A 122 -9.32 10.00 -6.19
C TYR A 122 -9.46 10.89 -4.96
N ASN A 123 -9.18 12.19 -5.09
CA ASN A 123 -9.25 13.17 -4.02
C ASN A 123 -8.60 12.70 -2.70
N PRO A 124 -7.29 12.36 -2.72
CA PRO A 124 -6.60 11.83 -1.56
C PRO A 124 -6.64 12.84 -0.39
N ASN A 125 -6.92 12.33 0.81
CA ASN A 125 -7.08 13.14 2.03
C ASN A 125 -5.79 13.20 2.89
N TYR A 126 -4.63 12.98 2.27
CA TYR A 126 -3.32 12.95 2.92
C TYR A 126 -2.30 13.75 2.10
N GLN A 127 -1.10 13.95 2.67
CA GLN A 127 -0.07 14.77 2.07
C GLN A 127 0.39 14.19 0.72
N MET A 128 0.35 15.00 -0.34
CA MET A 128 0.84 14.63 -1.67
C MET A 128 2.02 15.51 -2.04
N ILE A 129 3.08 14.89 -2.56
CA ILE A 129 4.31 15.55 -3.02
C ILE A 129 4.86 14.84 -4.25
N ILE A 130 5.85 15.44 -4.89
CA ILE A 130 6.46 14.96 -6.12
C ILE A 130 7.95 14.73 -5.85
N ALA A 131 8.46 13.55 -6.22
CA ALA A 131 9.88 13.27 -6.08
C ALA A 131 10.70 14.02 -7.13
N ASN A 132 11.99 14.23 -6.85
CA ASN A 132 12.93 14.53 -7.91
C ASN A 132 13.02 13.37 -8.93
N GLU A 133 13.50 13.65 -10.14
CA GLU A 133 13.54 12.66 -11.24
C GLU A 133 14.47 11.48 -10.95
N ALA A 134 15.53 11.69 -10.16
CA ALA A 134 16.54 10.69 -9.84
C ALA A 134 16.16 9.77 -8.66
N PHE A 135 15.13 10.11 -7.87
CA PHE A 135 14.82 9.45 -6.60
C PHE A 135 14.70 7.93 -6.73
N MET A 136 13.98 7.45 -7.75
CA MET A 136 13.81 6.01 -7.97
C MET A 136 15.12 5.32 -8.31
N GLU A 137 15.97 5.94 -9.14
CA GLU A 137 17.25 5.38 -9.56
C GLU A 137 18.25 5.37 -8.40
N GLN A 138 18.39 6.51 -7.71
CA GLN A 138 19.25 6.69 -6.55
C GLN A 138 19.01 5.64 -5.47
N TYR A 139 17.74 5.28 -5.26
CA TYR A 139 17.32 4.33 -4.25
C TYR A 139 16.99 2.93 -4.78
N LYS A 140 17.24 2.66 -6.07
CA LYS A 140 16.98 1.38 -6.73
C LYS A 140 15.53 0.89 -6.59
N ILE A 141 14.58 1.82 -6.54
CA ILE A 141 13.15 1.52 -6.53
C ILE A 141 12.74 1.28 -7.98
N ASN A 142 12.54 0.01 -8.34
CA ASN A 142 12.31 -0.40 -9.73
C ASN A 142 10.83 -0.42 -10.12
N PHE A 143 9.93 -0.54 -9.14
CA PHE A 143 8.50 -0.75 -9.39
C PHE A 143 7.64 0.16 -8.51
N VAL A 144 6.44 0.46 -9.00
CA VAL A 144 5.38 1.11 -8.23
C VAL A 144 4.13 0.21 -8.23
N PRO A 145 3.33 0.21 -7.14
CA PRO A 145 3.56 0.96 -5.92
C PRO A 145 4.68 0.35 -5.07
N THR A 146 5.43 1.23 -4.40
CA THR A 146 6.39 0.86 -3.35
C THR A 146 6.09 1.72 -2.13
N THR A 147 5.97 1.11 -0.96
CA THR A 147 5.71 1.78 0.30
C THR A 147 6.96 1.72 1.18
N LEU A 148 7.45 2.89 1.59
CA LEU A 148 8.53 3.03 2.56
C LEU A 148 7.94 3.35 3.93
N PHE A 149 8.53 2.80 4.98
CA PHE A 149 8.27 3.20 6.37
C PHE A 149 9.47 4.00 6.85
N VAL A 150 9.28 5.27 7.18
CA VAL A 150 10.37 6.22 7.43
C VAL A 150 10.23 6.84 8.80
N SER A 151 11.31 6.84 9.58
CA SER A 151 11.31 7.46 10.90
C SER A 151 11.19 8.97 10.81
N LYS A 152 10.83 9.63 11.93
CA LYS A 152 10.83 11.09 12.05
C LYS A 152 12.17 11.73 11.65
N LYS A 153 13.28 11.01 11.83
CA LYS A 153 14.64 11.51 11.53
C LYS A 153 15.01 11.34 10.05
N GLY A 154 14.23 10.60 9.26
CA GLY A 154 14.55 10.31 7.86
C GLY A 154 15.11 8.92 7.58
N GLU A 155 15.22 8.05 8.59
CA GLU A 155 15.73 6.70 8.39
C GLU A 155 14.66 5.78 7.80
N VAL A 156 14.98 5.02 6.75
CA VAL A 156 14.05 4.02 6.19
C VAL A 156 14.06 2.74 7.03
N LEU A 157 12.97 2.52 7.77
CA LEU A 157 12.77 1.39 8.67
C LEU A 157 12.34 0.10 7.96
N GLY A 158 11.73 0.24 6.78
CA GLY A 158 11.22 -0.89 6.02
C GLY A 158 10.71 -0.52 4.64
N VAL A 159 10.64 -1.51 3.76
CA VAL A 159 10.16 -1.38 2.39
C VAL A 159 9.18 -2.49 2.07
N TYR A 160 8.13 -2.16 1.34
CA TYR A 160 7.24 -3.12 0.72
C TYR A 160 6.93 -2.72 -0.72
N THR A 161 7.09 -3.66 -1.66
CA THR A 161 6.75 -3.45 -3.08
C THR A 161 5.48 -4.23 -3.41
N GLY A 162 4.48 -3.54 -3.97
CA GLY A 162 3.19 -4.11 -4.36
C GLY A 162 1.99 -3.39 -3.73
N GLU A 163 0.81 -3.71 -4.24
CA GLU A 163 -0.49 -3.18 -3.76
C GLU A 163 -0.76 -3.60 -2.31
N LEU A 164 -1.16 -2.65 -1.47
CA LEU A 164 -1.56 -2.87 -0.09
C LEU A 164 -3.04 -2.56 0.15
N THR A 165 -3.63 -3.25 1.12
CA THR A 165 -4.92 -2.93 1.72
C THR A 165 -4.71 -2.19 3.04
N GLU A 166 -5.79 -1.64 3.63
CA GLU A 166 -5.73 -1.05 4.98
C GLU A 166 -5.18 -2.05 6.02
N GLU A 167 -5.58 -3.33 5.94
CA GLU A 167 -5.14 -4.38 6.86
C GLU A 167 -3.64 -4.71 6.72
N HIS A 168 -3.15 -4.76 5.48
CA HIS A 168 -1.72 -4.97 5.22
C HIS A 168 -0.87 -3.85 5.82
N LEU A 169 -1.31 -2.59 5.69
CA LEU A 169 -0.63 -1.43 6.24
C LEU A 169 -0.53 -1.50 7.77
N LYS A 170 -1.62 -1.86 8.46
CA LYS A 170 -1.62 -2.06 9.92
C LYS A 170 -0.59 -3.11 10.34
N THR A 171 -0.62 -4.27 9.68
CA THR A 171 0.32 -5.38 9.94
C THR A 171 1.79 -4.98 9.75
N LEU A 172 2.08 -4.26 8.66
CA LEU A 172 3.44 -3.79 8.37
C LEU A 172 3.92 -2.73 9.36
N ILE A 173 3.05 -1.82 9.80
CA ILE A 173 3.38 -0.82 10.81
C ILE A 173 3.72 -1.47 12.13
N ASP A 174 2.97 -2.49 12.56
CA ASP A 174 3.24 -3.21 13.78
C ASP A 174 4.60 -3.94 13.70
N SER A 175 4.93 -4.50 12.53
CA SER A 175 6.23 -5.12 12.25
C SER A 175 7.41 -4.11 12.25
N VAL A 176 7.15 -2.84 11.93
CA VAL A 176 8.14 -1.76 12.03
C VAL A 176 8.31 -1.32 13.48
N LYS A 177 7.21 -1.12 14.21
CA LYS A 177 7.21 -0.70 15.62
C LYS A 177 7.96 -1.68 16.51
N SER A 178 7.89 -2.98 16.25
CA SER A 178 8.62 -3.99 17.03
C SER A 178 10.15 -3.93 16.85
N LYS A 179 10.66 -3.11 15.94
CA LYS A 179 12.10 -2.94 15.66
C LYS A 179 12.65 -1.60 16.16
N LEU A 180 11.78 -0.68 16.60
CA LEU A 180 12.14 0.60 17.21
C LEU A 180 12.37 0.41 18.71
#